data_AF-A0A846PMX3-F1
#
_entry.id   AF-A0A846PMX3-F1
#
_cell.length_a   1.000
_cell.length_b   1.000
_cell.length_c   1.000
_cell.angle_alpha   90.00
_cell.angle_beta   90.00
_cell.angle_gamma   90.00
#
_symmetry.space_group_name_H-M   'P 1'
#
loop_
_entity.id
_entity.type
_entity.pdbx_description
1 polymer ?
#
loop_
_entity_poly.entity_id
_entity_poly.type
_entity_poly.pdbx_seq_one_letter_code
_entity_poly.pdbx_strand_id
1 'polypeptide(L)'
;MVDLLNMAIGSLQEGYMFFYSQLSPIIGETYLRLFVFTIGLFIYAIFVWHFYRTLAKRDLFKIDLEKYNLPHVKHKTLGKAGSVIAYILKYGFIFPVYIFIWFLILSSFLLVLTEETTINNILLISIVVVSTTRVTSYYNENLSTDLAKLVPFALLGVSLIDPNFFSMETTVARFSEIPNLWSQILQFLIFSIVLEWILRILYLIKRGFSGSKKLKESKTT
;
A
#
# COMPACT_ATOMS: atom_id res chain seq x y z
N MET A 1 7.67 -2.89 -26.51
CA MET A 1 7.63 -2.71 -25.04
C MET A 1 8.19 -3.94 -24.33
N VAL A 2 7.76 -5.15 -24.71
CA VAL A 2 8.32 -6.43 -24.22
C VAL A 2 9.81 -6.58 -24.54
N ASP A 3 10.27 -6.18 -25.73
CA ASP A 3 11.70 -6.31 -26.10
C ASP A 3 12.63 -5.42 -25.27
N LEU A 4 12.20 -4.19 -24.96
CA LEU A 4 12.94 -3.28 -24.07
C LEU A 4 13.02 -3.82 -22.65
N LEU A 5 11.94 -4.49 -22.19
CA LEU A 5 11.91 -5.14 -20.89
C LEU A 5 12.87 -6.33 -20.85
N ASN A 6 12.86 -7.19 -21.87
CA ASN A 6 13.75 -8.34 -21.99
C ASN A 6 15.23 -7.92 -22.07
N MET A 7 15.52 -6.83 -22.78
CA MET A 7 16.87 -6.26 -22.86
C MET A 7 17.35 -5.73 -21.50
N ALA A 8 16.49 -5.02 -20.76
CA ALA A 8 16.81 -4.56 -19.41
C ALA A 8 17.06 -5.74 -18.45
N ILE A 9 16.24 -6.79 -18.54
CA ILE A 9 16.38 -8.00 -17.73
C ILE A 9 17.69 -8.73 -18.03
N GLY A 10 18.03 -8.91 -19.32
CA GLY A 10 19.30 -9.52 -19.74
C GLY A 10 20.50 -8.78 -19.16
N SER A 11 20.50 -7.45 -19.22
CA SER A 11 21.59 -6.63 -18.66
C SER A 11 21.76 -6.78 -17.14
N LEU A 12 20.65 -6.96 -16.40
CA LEU A 12 20.69 -7.19 -14.95
C LEU A 12 21.24 -8.57 -14.61
N GLN A 13 20.86 -9.60 -15.39
CA GLN A 13 21.34 -10.95 -15.19
C GLN A 13 22.84 -11.06 -15.51
N GLU A 14 23.30 -10.43 -16.58
CA GLU A 14 24.72 -10.32 -16.92
C GLU A 14 25.50 -9.60 -15.81
N GLY A 15 24.97 -8.49 -15.29
CA GLY A 15 25.57 -7.77 -14.17
C GLY A 15 25.70 -8.61 -12.90
N TYR A 16 24.66 -9.38 -12.56
CA TYR A 16 24.68 -10.32 -11.44
C TYR A 16 25.74 -11.41 -11.64
N MET A 17 25.76 -12.05 -12.81
CA MET A 17 26.70 -13.12 -13.12
C MET A 17 28.14 -12.61 -13.14
N PHE A 18 28.36 -11.40 -13.67
CA PHE A 18 29.66 -10.74 -13.63
C PHE A 18 30.11 -10.51 -12.18
N PHE A 19 29.30 -9.85 -11.36
CA PHE A 19 29.61 -9.60 -9.95
C PHE A 19 29.89 -10.90 -9.19
N TYR A 20 29.06 -11.92 -9.39
CA TYR A 20 29.23 -13.23 -8.78
C TYR A 20 30.56 -13.89 -9.18
N SER A 21 30.90 -13.85 -10.48
CA SER A 21 32.15 -14.43 -11.01
C SER A 21 33.42 -13.77 -10.46
N GLN A 22 33.37 -12.46 -10.17
CA GLN A 22 34.52 -11.71 -9.67
C GLN A 22 34.74 -11.94 -8.16
N LEU A 23 33.66 -12.07 -7.39
CA LEU A 23 33.73 -12.10 -5.92
C LEU A 23 33.71 -13.50 -5.33
N SER A 24 33.10 -14.47 -6.02
CA SER A 24 33.03 -15.86 -5.58
C SER A 24 34.42 -16.45 -5.26
N PRO A 25 35.47 -16.26 -6.09
CA PRO A 25 36.80 -16.80 -5.81
C PRO A 25 37.48 -16.20 -4.56
N ILE A 26 37.08 -15.00 -4.14
CA ILE A 26 37.71 -14.25 -3.04
C ILE A 26 37.04 -14.59 -1.70
N ILE A 27 35.72 -14.68 -1.69
CA ILE A 27 34.90 -14.73 -0.47
C ILE A 27 34.28 -16.13 -0.26
N GLY A 28 34.21 -16.93 -1.32
CA GLY A 28 33.55 -18.24 -1.34
C GLY A 28 32.05 -18.13 -1.62
N GLU A 29 31.53 -19.07 -2.41
CA GLU A 29 30.14 -19.09 -2.89
C GLU A 29 29.09 -19.01 -1.76
N THR A 30 29.29 -19.77 -0.69
CA THR A 30 28.37 -19.82 0.44
C THR A 30 28.23 -18.47 1.13
N TYR A 31 29.36 -17.81 1.41
CA TYR A 31 29.36 -16.51 2.09
C TYR A 31 28.79 -15.41 1.20
N LEU A 32 29.11 -15.44 -0.10
CA LEU A 32 28.54 -14.52 -1.07
C LEU A 32 27.02 -14.68 -1.18
N ARG A 33 26.52 -15.92 -1.24
CA ARG A 33 25.09 -16.22 -1.27
C ARG A 33 24.38 -15.71 -0.01
N LEU A 34 24.93 -15.98 1.18
CA LEU A 34 24.40 -15.47 2.44
C LEU A 34 24.35 -13.94 2.47
N PHE A 35 25.38 -13.27 1.97
CA PHE A 35 25.43 -11.82 1.92
C PHE A 35 24.36 -11.23 0.98
N VAL A 36 24.22 -11.79 -0.23
CA VAL A 36 23.20 -11.37 -1.21
C VAL A 36 21.79 -11.57 -0.65
N PHE A 37 21.47 -12.73 -0.08
CA PHE A 37 20.16 -12.96 0.53
C PHE A 37 19.89 -12.03 1.71
N THR A 38 20.90 -11.78 2.56
CA THR A 38 20.76 -10.89 3.72
C THR A 38 20.47 -9.45 3.29
N ILE A 39 21.19 -8.93 2.30
CA ILE A 39 20.94 -7.60 1.75
C ILE A 39 19.58 -7.54 1.06
N GLY A 40 19.24 -8.56 0.27
CA GLY A 40 17.93 -8.64 -0.39
C GLY A 40 16.78 -8.61 0.61
N LEU A 41 16.87 -9.40 1.67
CA LEU A 41 15.88 -9.43 2.76
C LEU A 41 15.82 -8.11 3.53
N PHE A 42 16.96 -7.47 3.77
CA PHE A 42 17.01 -6.15 4.42
C PHE A 42 16.30 -5.08 3.58
N ILE A 43 16.59 -5.01 2.28
CA ILE A 43 15.92 -4.09 1.35
C ILE A 43 14.42 -4.38 1.29
N TYR A 44 14.05 -5.66 1.18
CA TYR A 44 12.65 -6.08 1.18
C TYR A 44 11.93 -5.68 2.48
N ALA A 45 12.56 -5.88 3.64
CA ALA A 45 11.98 -5.52 4.93
C ALA A 45 11.74 -4.01 5.06
N ILE A 46 12.65 -3.16 4.55
CA ILE A 46 12.45 -1.70 4.48
C ILE A 46 11.24 -1.36 3.60
N PHE A 47 11.15 -2.01 2.44
CA PHE A 47 10.01 -1.82 1.54
C PHE A 47 8.69 -2.22 2.22
N VAL A 48 8.62 -3.40 2.84
CA VAL A 48 7.43 -3.86 3.57
C VAL A 48 7.08 -2.91 4.70
N TRP A 49 8.08 -2.39 5.39
CA TRP A 49 7.88 -1.39 6.44
C TRP A 49 7.16 -0.15 5.93
N HIS A 50 7.55 0.36 4.76
CA HIS A 50 6.90 1.51 4.16
C HIS A 50 5.48 1.16 3.67
N PHE A 51 5.33 -0.01 3.07
CA PHE A 51 4.06 -0.54 2.56
C PHE A 51 3.00 -0.64 3.66
N TYR A 52 3.26 -1.44 4.71
CA TYR A 52 2.24 -1.72 5.73
C TYR A 52 1.89 -0.45 6.52
N ARG A 53 2.90 0.37 6.85
CA ARG A 53 2.70 1.57 7.68
C ARG A 53 1.85 2.61 6.98
N THR A 54 1.80 2.53 5.65
CA THR A 54 1.01 3.40 4.82
C THR A 54 -0.44 2.93 4.74
N LEU A 55 -0.67 1.65 4.47
CA LEU A 55 -2.02 1.10 4.41
C LEU A 55 -2.74 1.14 5.77
N ALA A 56 -2.00 0.90 6.85
CA ALA A 56 -2.56 0.67 8.17
C ALA A 56 -2.91 1.92 8.98
N LYS A 57 -2.38 3.09 8.59
CA LYS A 57 -2.70 4.36 9.26
C LYS A 57 -4.09 4.81 8.86
N ARG A 58 -4.92 5.19 9.85
CA ARG A 58 -6.23 5.77 9.56
C ARG A 58 -6.10 7.08 8.78
N ASP A 59 -5.25 7.98 9.30
CA ASP A 59 -4.98 9.29 8.71
C ASP A 59 -3.48 9.41 8.37
N LEU A 60 -3.15 9.33 7.08
CA LEU A 60 -1.76 9.44 6.61
C LEU A 60 -1.21 10.86 6.70
N PHE A 61 -2.08 11.83 6.51
CA PHE A 61 -1.73 13.23 6.61
C PHE A 61 -2.25 13.75 7.94
N LYS A 62 -1.37 14.17 8.85
CA LYS A 62 -1.79 14.98 10.00
C LYS A 62 -2.12 16.38 9.48
N ILE A 63 -3.32 16.88 9.72
CA ILE A 63 -3.60 18.31 9.55
C ILE A 63 -3.29 19.00 10.86
N ASP A 64 -2.31 19.87 10.86
CA ASP A 64 -2.25 20.96 11.83
C ASP A 64 -3.32 21.97 11.45
N LEU A 65 -4.46 21.87 12.14
CA LEU A 65 -5.57 22.82 12.00
C LEU A 65 -5.13 24.23 12.41
N GLU A 66 -4.10 24.35 13.25
CA GLU A 66 -3.47 25.64 13.62
C GLU A 66 -2.79 26.32 12.43
N LYS A 67 -2.21 25.57 11.48
CA LYS A 67 -1.55 26.15 10.29
C LYS A 67 -2.55 26.69 9.27
N TYR A 68 -3.81 26.26 9.33
CA TYR A 68 -4.90 26.73 8.46
C TYR A 68 -5.79 27.80 9.10
N ASN A 69 -5.57 28.14 10.38
CA ASN A 69 -5.97 29.44 10.91
C ASN A 69 -5.01 30.50 10.34
N LEU A 70 -5.18 30.82 9.05
CA LEU A 70 -4.48 31.92 8.39
C LEU A 70 -4.67 33.18 9.25
N PRO A 71 -3.60 33.75 9.85
CA PRO A 71 -3.70 34.96 10.68
C PRO A 71 -4.13 36.21 9.90
N HIS A 72 -4.32 36.11 8.57
CA HIS A 72 -4.41 37.26 7.66
C HIS A 72 -5.67 37.33 6.79
N VAL A 73 -6.68 36.48 7.01
CA VAL A 73 -7.96 36.61 6.28
C VAL A 73 -8.97 37.35 7.15
N LYS A 74 -9.16 38.65 6.86
CA LYS A 74 -10.10 39.57 7.55
C LYS A 74 -11.58 39.12 7.58
N HIS A 75 -11.96 38.06 6.86
CA HIS A 75 -13.32 37.50 6.90
C HIS A 75 -13.32 36.05 7.44
N LYS A 76 -13.76 35.92 8.69
CA LYS A 76 -13.88 34.68 9.50
C LYS A 76 -14.73 33.55 8.87
N THR A 77 -15.48 33.83 7.80
CA THR A 77 -16.37 32.90 7.08
C THR A 77 -15.75 32.33 5.80
N LEU A 78 -15.03 33.14 5.01
CA LEU A 78 -14.43 32.70 3.74
C LEU A 78 -13.22 31.77 3.95
N GLY A 79 -12.43 32.01 4.99
CA GLY A 79 -11.32 31.12 5.38
C GLY A 79 -11.79 29.73 5.87
N LYS A 80 -13.03 29.62 6.37
CA LYS A 80 -13.61 28.34 6.80
C LYS A 80 -14.11 27.49 5.62
N ALA A 81 -14.66 28.10 4.59
CA ALA A 81 -15.10 27.38 3.40
C ALA A 81 -13.91 26.76 2.64
N GLY A 82 -12.83 27.53 2.45
CA GLY A 82 -11.62 27.04 1.79
C GLY A 82 -10.93 25.88 2.53
N SER A 83 -10.91 25.93 3.87
CA SER A 83 -10.32 24.84 4.68
C SER A 83 -11.16 23.56 4.66
N VAL A 84 -12.49 23.67 4.59
CA VAL A 84 -13.39 22.51 4.39
C VAL A 84 -13.21 21.88 3.02
N ILE A 85 -13.09 22.69 1.95
CA ILE A 85 -12.84 22.19 0.59
C ILE A 85 -11.48 21.47 0.53
N ALA A 86 -10.42 22.07 1.11
CA ALA A 86 -9.10 21.44 1.16
C ALA A 86 -9.12 20.11 1.95
N TYR A 87 -9.90 20.04 3.04
CA TYR A 87 -10.11 18.80 3.79
C TYR A 87 -10.78 17.72 2.92
N ILE A 88 -11.88 18.08 2.24
CA ILE A 88 -12.64 17.16 1.37
C ILE A 88 -11.75 16.66 0.23
N LEU A 89 -10.99 17.54 -0.44
CA LEU A 89 -10.14 17.13 -1.56
C LEU A 89 -9.01 16.20 -1.09
N LYS A 90 -8.36 16.54 0.02
CA LYS A 90 -7.21 15.77 0.53
C LYS A 90 -7.61 14.39 1.06
N TYR A 91 -8.69 14.32 1.83
CA TYR A 91 -9.10 13.07 2.47
C TYR A 91 -10.18 12.29 1.72
N GLY A 92 -10.98 12.98 0.91
CA GLY A 92 -12.02 12.36 0.10
C GLY A 92 -11.55 11.89 -1.28
N PHE A 93 -10.43 12.41 -1.80
CA PHE A 93 -9.94 12.03 -3.13
C PHE A 93 -8.46 11.64 -3.15
N ILE A 94 -7.54 12.51 -2.70
CA ILE A 94 -6.09 12.22 -2.74
C ILE A 94 -5.77 10.95 -1.93
N PHE A 95 -6.41 10.82 -0.76
CA PHE A 95 -6.19 9.68 0.12
C PHE A 95 -6.65 8.34 -0.50
N PRO A 96 -7.90 8.17 -1.00
CA PRO A 96 -8.31 6.96 -1.71
C PRO A 96 -7.44 6.61 -2.91
N VAL A 97 -7.05 7.61 -3.72
CA VAL A 97 -6.16 7.39 -4.88
C VAL A 97 -4.79 6.86 -4.41
N TYR A 98 -4.27 7.40 -3.31
CA TYR A 98 -3.02 6.92 -2.75
C TYR A 98 -3.11 5.47 -2.24
N ILE A 99 -4.20 5.10 -1.54
CA ILE A 99 -4.47 3.71 -1.15
C ILE A 99 -4.62 2.80 -2.36
N PHE A 100 -5.24 3.30 -3.43
CA PHE A 100 -5.41 2.56 -4.67
C PHE A 100 -4.08 2.21 -5.36
N ILE A 101 -3.08 3.11 -5.31
CA ILE A 101 -1.72 2.80 -5.79
C ILE A 101 -1.13 1.62 -5.00
N TRP A 102 -1.30 1.62 -3.68
CA TRP A 102 -0.85 0.49 -2.84
C TRP A 102 -1.61 -0.80 -3.10
N PHE A 103 -2.90 -0.72 -3.45
CA PHE A 103 -3.67 -1.85 -3.94
C PHE A 103 -3.07 -2.45 -5.22
N LEU A 104 -2.66 -1.63 -6.20
CA LEU A 104 -2.01 -2.13 -7.41
C LEU A 104 -0.69 -2.84 -7.11
N ILE A 105 0.08 -2.31 -6.16
CA ILE A 105 1.32 -2.94 -5.68
C ILE A 105 1.02 -4.30 -5.03
N LEU A 106 0.01 -4.36 -4.15
CA LEU A 106 -0.39 -5.62 -3.51
C LEU A 106 -0.91 -6.64 -4.53
N SER A 107 -1.68 -6.20 -5.52
CA SER A 107 -2.15 -7.06 -6.60
C SER A 107 -1.01 -7.59 -7.45
N SER A 108 0.03 -6.79 -7.66
CA SER A 108 1.23 -7.22 -8.37
C SER A 108 1.94 -8.35 -7.59
N PHE A 109 2.00 -8.25 -6.26
CA PHE A 109 2.52 -9.32 -5.42
C PHE A 109 1.68 -10.58 -5.48
N LEU A 110 0.35 -10.47 -5.41
CA LEU A 110 -0.52 -11.63 -5.51
C LEU A 110 -0.51 -12.28 -6.89
N LEU A 111 -0.34 -11.49 -7.95
CA LEU A 111 -0.21 -11.99 -9.32
C LEU A 111 1.05 -12.84 -9.47
N VAL A 112 2.16 -12.43 -8.86
CA VAL A 112 3.38 -13.24 -8.80
C VAL A 112 3.17 -14.46 -7.88
N LEU A 113 2.44 -14.31 -6.78
CA LEU A 113 2.22 -15.37 -5.79
C LEU A 113 1.34 -16.52 -6.26
N THR A 114 0.49 -16.29 -7.26
CA THR A 114 -0.54 -17.26 -7.64
C THR A 114 -0.44 -17.61 -9.11
N GLU A 115 -0.13 -18.88 -9.40
CA GLU A 115 -0.02 -19.38 -10.77
C GLU A 115 -1.39 -19.78 -11.34
N GLU A 116 -2.24 -20.45 -10.55
CA GLU A 116 -3.50 -21.04 -11.03
C GLU A 116 -4.73 -20.13 -10.85
N THR A 117 -4.58 -18.96 -10.23
CA THR A 117 -5.71 -18.05 -9.96
C THR A 117 -5.94 -17.11 -11.14
N THR A 118 -7.21 -16.82 -11.45
CA THR A 118 -7.56 -15.83 -12.48
C THR A 118 -7.22 -14.41 -12.01
N ILE A 119 -6.84 -13.52 -12.93
CA ILE A 119 -6.44 -12.15 -12.58
C ILE A 119 -7.60 -11.36 -11.93
N ASN A 120 -8.84 -11.63 -12.34
CA ASN A 120 -10.04 -11.08 -11.68
C ASN A 120 -10.09 -11.43 -10.18
N ASN A 121 -9.81 -12.70 -9.83
CA ASN A 121 -9.81 -13.14 -8.44
C ASN A 121 -8.62 -12.55 -7.68
N ILE A 122 -7.45 -12.43 -8.31
CA ILE A 122 -6.29 -11.76 -7.71
C ILE A 122 -6.62 -10.30 -7.35
N LEU A 123 -7.21 -9.55 -8.28
CA LEU A 123 -7.62 -8.16 -8.03
C LEU A 123 -8.70 -8.09 -6.94
N LEU A 124 -9.66 -9.01 -6.95
CA LEU A 124 -10.71 -9.09 -5.93
C LEU A 124 -10.12 -9.34 -4.52
N ILE A 125 -9.25 -10.34 -4.38
CA ILE A 125 -8.58 -10.64 -3.10
C ILE A 125 -7.76 -9.43 -2.67
N SER A 126 -7.05 -8.79 -3.60
CA SER A 126 -6.24 -7.61 -3.32
C SER A 126 -7.07 -6.46 -2.75
N ILE A 127 -8.22 -6.15 -3.36
CA ILE A 127 -9.07 -5.05 -2.90
C ILE A 127 -9.75 -5.41 -1.58
N VAL A 128 -10.09 -6.69 -1.34
CA VAL A 128 -10.64 -7.17 -0.07
C VAL A 128 -9.60 -7.03 1.06
N VAL A 129 -8.35 -7.43 0.82
CA VAL A 129 -7.27 -7.28 1.81
C VAL A 129 -7.05 -5.79 2.13
N VAL A 130 -6.89 -4.96 1.11
CA VAL A 130 -6.70 -3.51 1.30
C VAL A 130 -7.90 -2.92 2.03
N SER A 131 -9.12 -3.22 1.64
CA SER A 131 -10.33 -2.68 2.27
C SER A 131 -10.48 -3.14 3.72
N THR A 132 -10.17 -4.40 4.02
CA THR A 132 -10.16 -4.91 5.40
C THR A 132 -9.10 -4.19 6.25
N THR A 133 -7.91 -3.93 5.71
CA THR A 133 -6.90 -3.12 6.41
C THR A 133 -7.40 -1.71 6.67
N ARG A 134 -8.12 -1.10 5.71
CA ARG A 134 -8.72 0.23 5.88
C ARG A 134 -9.78 0.23 6.99
N VAL A 135 -10.76 -0.67 6.93
CA VAL A 135 -11.81 -0.78 7.94
C VAL A 135 -11.21 -0.98 9.33
N THR A 136 -10.22 -1.86 9.46
CA THR A 136 -9.55 -2.13 10.74
C THR A 136 -8.73 -0.93 11.24
N SER A 137 -8.20 -0.06 10.37
CA SER A 137 -7.48 1.16 10.82
C SER A 137 -8.39 2.13 11.60
N TYR A 138 -9.70 2.11 11.32
CA TYR A 138 -10.69 2.89 12.07
C TYR A 138 -11.10 2.24 13.40
N TYR A 139 -10.78 0.96 13.57
CA TYR A 139 -11.02 0.20 14.81
C TYR A 139 -9.77 0.17 15.69
N ASN A 140 -8.67 -0.38 15.19
CA ASN A 140 -7.38 -0.50 15.86
C ASN A 140 -6.23 -0.51 14.82
N GLU A 141 -5.35 0.50 14.87
CA GLU A 141 -4.25 0.64 13.91
C GLU A 141 -3.20 -0.48 14.02
N ASN A 142 -3.04 -1.13 15.19
CA ASN A 142 -2.12 -2.26 15.35
C ASN A 142 -2.67 -3.50 14.61
N LEU A 143 -3.97 -3.77 14.72
CA LEU A 143 -4.61 -4.86 13.98
C LEU A 143 -4.49 -4.65 12.47
N SER A 144 -4.78 -3.42 12.01
CA SER A 144 -4.62 -3.05 10.60
C SER A 144 -3.18 -3.22 10.12
N THR A 145 -2.22 -2.86 10.98
CA THR A 145 -0.79 -3.00 10.74
C THR A 145 -0.40 -4.46 10.54
N ASP A 146 -0.93 -5.37 11.34
CA ASP A 146 -0.60 -6.79 11.22
C ASP A 146 -1.24 -7.42 9.98
N LEU A 147 -2.48 -7.03 9.63
CA LEU A 147 -3.13 -7.47 8.40
C LEU A 147 -2.38 -7.01 7.14
N ALA A 148 -1.91 -5.76 7.10
CA ALA A 148 -1.22 -5.21 5.94
C ALA A 148 0.15 -5.87 5.68
N LYS A 149 0.75 -6.52 6.68
CA LYS A 149 2.02 -7.26 6.54
C LYS A 149 1.86 -8.67 5.95
N LEU A 150 0.66 -9.25 6.02
CA LEU A 150 0.45 -10.67 5.70
C LEU A 150 0.86 -11.01 4.27
N VAL A 151 0.38 -10.24 3.28
CA VAL A 151 0.66 -10.51 1.87
C VAL A 151 2.15 -10.38 1.52
N PRO A 152 2.85 -9.27 1.84
CA PRO A 152 4.27 -9.18 1.55
C PRO A 152 5.09 -10.25 2.29
N PHE A 153 4.76 -10.58 3.55
CA PHE A 153 5.48 -11.65 4.24
C PHE A 153 5.20 -13.04 3.68
N ALA A 154 3.98 -13.31 3.19
CA ALA A 154 3.68 -14.54 2.47
C ALA A 154 4.52 -14.64 1.18
N LEU A 155 4.61 -13.55 0.41
CA LEU A 155 5.45 -13.49 -0.78
C LEU A 155 6.92 -13.79 -0.46
N LEU A 156 7.46 -13.12 0.58
CA LEU A 156 8.83 -13.36 1.02
C LEU A 156 9.04 -14.81 1.45
N GLY A 157 8.11 -15.38 2.23
CA GLY A 157 8.17 -16.76 2.69
C GLY A 157 8.26 -17.76 1.53
N VAL A 158 7.38 -17.62 0.53
CA VAL A 158 7.39 -18.49 -0.66
C VAL A 158 8.67 -18.29 -1.48
N SER A 159 9.10 -17.05 -1.70
CA SER A 159 10.32 -16.75 -2.48
C SER A 159 11.62 -17.27 -1.86
N LEU A 160 11.65 -17.48 -0.54
CA LEU A 160 12.80 -18.06 0.15
C LEU A 160 12.84 -19.59 0.05
N ILE A 161 11.69 -20.23 -0.12
CA ILE A 161 11.54 -21.68 -0.19
C ILE A 161 11.75 -22.17 -1.62
N ASP A 162 11.20 -21.44 -2.60
CA ASP A 162 11.27 -21.79 -4.01
C ASP A 162 12.02 -20.72 -4.83
N PRO A 163 13.27 -20.98 -5.26
CA PRO A 163 14.04 -20.07 -6.11
C PRO A 163 13.42 -19.85 -7.49
N ASN A 164 12.57 -20.77 -7.98
CA ASN A 164 11.92 -20.69 -9.29
C ASN A 164 10.57 -19.98 -9.24
N PHE A 165 10.12 -19.59 -8.04
CA PHE A 165 8.87 -18.89 -7.81
C PHE A 165 8.70 -17.64 -8.69
N PHE A 166 9.80 -16.92 -8.98
CA PHE A 166 9.80 -15.81 -9.93
C PHE A 166 10.12 -16.29 -11.35
N SER A 167 9.17 -16.96 -12.01
CA SER A 167 9.24 -17.16 -13.46
C SER A 167 8.99 -15.84 -14.19
N MET A 168 10.06 -15.27 -14.77
CA MET A 168 9.97 -14.00 -15.50
C MET A 168 9.05 -14.10 -16.72
N GLU A 169 9.07 -15.23 -17.43
CA GLU A 169 8.20 -15.47 -18.59
C GLU A 169 6.72 -15.46 -18.19
N THR A 170 6.37 -16.22 -17.15
CA THR A 170 4.99 -16.29 -16.64
C THR A 170 4.54 -14.94 -16.09
N THR A 171 5.42 -14.25 -15.36
CA THR A 171 5.11 -12.93 -14.79
C THR A 171 4.82 -11.92 -15.90
N VAL A 172 5.70 -11.77 -16.89
CA VAL A 172 5.53 -10.80 -17.98
C VAL A 172 4.26 -11.08 -18.78
N ALA A 173 3.96 -12.35 -19.08
CA ALA A 173 2.72 -12.72 -19.76
C ALA A 173 1.49 -12.26 -18.98
N ARG A 174 1.46 -12.50 -17.66
CA ARG A 174 0.34 -12.12 -16.79
C ARG A 174 0.18 -10.60 -16.65
N PHE A 175 1.27 -9.84 -16.66
CA PHE A 175 1.23 -8.37 -16.66
C PHE A 175 0.66 -7.81 -17.98
N SER A 176 0.83 -8.53 -19.10
CA SER A 176 0.28 -8.10 -20.40
C SER A 176 -1.25 -8.17 -20.47
N GLU A 177 -1.89 -8.91 -19.55
CA GLU A 177 -3.35 -9.03 -19.45
C GLU A 177 -3.99 -7.87 -18.65
N ILE A 178 -3.20 -7.13 -17.84
CA ILE A 178 -3.69 -6.03 -16.98
C ILE A 178 -4.49 -4.96 -17.76
N PRO A 179 -4.07 -4.51 -18.96
CA PRO A 179 -4.83 -3.51 -19.72
C PRO A 179 -6.27 -3.94 -20.02
N ASN A 180 -6.53 -5.23 -20.19
CA ASN A 180 -7.87 -5.76 -20.46
C ASN A 180 -8.82 -5.61 -19.25
N LEU A 181 -8.27 -5.38 -18.06
CA LEU A 181 -8.98 -5.31 -16.79
C LEU A 181 -9.20 -3.87 -16.32
N TRP A 182 -8.90 -2.87 -17.17
CA TRP A 182 -8.99 -1.45 -16.82
C TRP A 182 -10.37 -1.07 -16.26
N SER A 183 -11.44 -1.63 -16.83
CA SER A 183 -12.81 -1.41 -16.35
C SER A 183 -13.00 -1.87 -14.90
N GLN A 184 -12.52 -3.06 -14.54
CA GLN A 184 -12.63 -3.58 -13.16
C GLN A 184 -11.71 -2.82 -12.21
N ILE A 185 -10.50 -2.47 -12.66
CA ILE A 185 -9.54 -1.64 -11.92
C ILE A 185 -10.19 -0.30 -11.54
N LEU A 186 -10.90 0.35 -12.47
CA LEU A 186 -11.66 1.57 -12.18
C LEU A 186 -12.83 1.35 -11.21
N GLN A 187 -13.55 0.22 -11.32
CA GLN A 187 -14.62 -0.12 -10.37
C GLN A 187 -14.06 -0.26 -8.94
N PHE A 188 -12.87 -0.84 -8.77
CA PHE A 188 -12.21 -0.94 -7.47
C PHE A 188 -11.74 0.42 -6.93
N LEU A 189 -11.32 1.34 -7.80
CA LEU A 189 -11.03 2.72 -7.39
C LEU A 189 -12.29 3.42 -6.86
N ILE A 190 -13.41 3.33 -7.58
CA ILE A 190 -14.69 3.92 -7.15
C ILE A 190 -15.11 3.32 -5.81
N PHE A 191 -15.01 2.00 -5.66
CA PHE A 191 -15.30 1.31 -4.41
C PHE A 191 -14.40 1.83 -3.26
N SER A 192 -13.09 1.99 -3.48
CA SER A 192 -12.16 2.50 -2.46
C SER A 192 -12.52 3.92 -2.02
N ILE A 193 -12.90 4.78 -2.96
CA ILE A 193 -13.38 6.14 -2.66
C ILE A 193 -14.64 6.07 -1.78
N VAL A 194 -15.66 5.33 -2.20
CA VAL A 194 -16.93 5.20 -1.47
C VAL A 194 -16.71 4.64 -0.07
N LEU A 195 -15.91 3.58 0.06
CA LEU A 195 -15.58 2.97 1.35
C LEU A 195 -14.93 3.97 2.30
N GLU A 196 -13.95 4.74 1.83
CA GLU A 196 -13.25 5.72 2.66
C GLU A 196 -14.22 6.82 3.13
N TRP A 197 -15.14 7.28 2.28
CA TRP A 197 -16.18 8.22 2.67
C TRP A 197 -17.11 7.67 3.76
N ILE A 198 -17.57 6.43 3.60
CA ILE A 198 -18.40 5.76 4.61
C ILE A 198 -17.67 5.71 5.96
N LEU A 199 -16.42 5.24 5.97
CA LEU A 199 -15.62 5.13 7.19
C LEU A 199 -15.40 6.50 7.87
N ARG A 200 -15.14 7.55 7.08
CA ARG A 200 -14.98 8.91 7.62
C ARG A 200 -16.26 9.45 8.23
N ILE A 201 -17.40 9.25 7.58
CA ILE A 201 -18.71 9.67 8.13
C ILE A 201 -18.98 8.94 9.44
N LEU A 202 -18.79 7.63 9.48
CA LEU A 202 -18.96 6.82 10.71
C LEU A 202 -18.05 7.30 11.85
N TYR A 203 -16.79 7.63 11.52
CA TYR A 203 -15.84 8.17 12.50
C TYR A 203 -16.27 9.53 13.05
N LEU A 204 -16.73 10.44 12.18
CA LEU A 204 -17.21 11.76 12.60
C LEU A 204 -18.43 11.65 13.52
N ILE A 205 -19.38 10.75 13.20
CA ILE A 205 -20.54 10.46 14.03
C ILE A 205 -20.10 9.96 15.42
N LYS A 206 -19.23 8.93 15.47
CA LYS A 206 -18.71 8.37 16.73
C LYS A 206 -18.02 9.44 17.60
N ARG A 207 -17.22 10.31 16.98
CA ARG A 207 -16.52 11.40 17.68
C ARG A 207 -17.49 12.44 18.24
N GLY A 208 -18.53 12.81 17.47
CA GLY A 208 -19.56 13.74 17.90
C GLY A 208 -20.32 13.27 19.15
N PHE A 209 -20.70 11.99 19.20
CA PHE A 209 -21.37 11.41 20.38
C PHE A 209 -20.45 11.32 21.61
N SER A 210 -19.17 10.97 21.43
CA SER A 210 -18.22 10.84 22.54
C SER A 210 -17.88 12.20 23.19
N GLY A 211 -17.78 13.28 22.40
CA GLY A 211 -17.53 14.63 22.91
C GLY A 211 -18.66 15.19 23.78
N SER A 212 -19.92 14.84 23.47
CA SER A 212 -21.10 15.23 24.25
C SER A 212 -21.12 14.59 25.65
N LYS A 213 -20.57 13.38 25.80
CA LYS A 213 -20.56 12.65 27.07
C LYS A 213 -19.62 13.28 28.11
N LYS A 214 -18.40 13.68 27.70
CA LYS A 214 -17.42 14.35 28.56
C LYS A 214 -17.87 15.74 29.05
N LEU A 215 -18.63 16.47 28.23
CA LEU A 215 -19.16 17.80 28.59
C LEU A 215 -20.31 17.75 29.60
N LYS A 216 -21.02 16.61 29.69
CA LYS A 216 -22.06 16.41 30.71
C LYS A 216 -21.45 16.09 32.07
N GLU A 217 -20.44 15.23 32.14
CA GLU A 217 -19.79 14.85 33.41
C GLU A 217 -19.09 16.03 34.10
N SER A 218 -18.45 16.93 33.33
CA SER A 218 -17.79 18.14 33.85
C SER A 218 -18.76 19.22 34.37
N LYS A 219 -20.05 19.17 34.07
CA LYS A 219 -21.05 20.13 34.57
C LYS A 219 -21.81 19.64 35.81
N THR A 220 -21.57 18.40 36.22
CA THR A 220 -22.18 17.75 37.40
C THR A 220 -21.21 17.59 38.57
N THR A 221 -20.01 18.14 38.46
CA THR A 221 -19.03 18.31 39.55
C THR A 221 -18.85 19.80 39.82
#